data_AF-A0A7C5T0X7-F1
#
_entry.id   AF-A0A7C5T0X7-F1
#
_cell.length_a   1.000
_cell.length_b   1.000
_cell.length_c   1.000
_cell.angle_alpha   90.00
_cell.angle_beta   90.00
_cell.angle_gamma   90.00
#
_symmetry.space_group_name_H-M   'P 1'
#
loop_
_entity.id
_entity.type
_entity.pdbx_description
1 polymer ?
#
loop_
_entity_poly.entity_id
_entity_poly.type
_entity_poly.pdbx_seq_one_letter_code
_entity_poly.pdbx_strand_id
1 'polypeptide(L)'
;MKNPLDVQLLEELSNLEYFIVKAPLNSRDFWKEWQDKFSRAYMTRIAIKKLLRTKKASYEEVSKYRSMVELYEDVLYYLELLKNLALQMRGVYSSEPDIEFDDEDIDLDF
;
A
#
# COMPACT_ATOMS: atom_id res chain seq x y z
N MET A 1 -25.07 15.16 16.53
CA MET A 1 -24.74 15.09 15.09
C MET A 1 -23.34 14.48 15.00
N LYS A 2 -23.11 13.44 14.20
CA LYS A 2 -21.75 12.90 14.00
C LYS A 2 -20.90 14.00 13.33
N ASN A 3 -19.65 14.16 13.75
CA ASN A 3 -18.74 15.14 13.14
C ASN A 3 -18.50 14.72 11.68
N PRO A 4 -18.54 15.63 10.69
CA PRO A 4 -18.22 15.30 9.30
C PRO A 4 -16.89 14.56 9.12
N LEU A 5 -15.90 14.86 9.96
CA LEU A 5 -14.61 14.16 9.99
C LEU A 5 -14.74 12.69 10.43
N ASP A 6 -15.66 12.38 11.37
CA ASP A 6 -15.90 11.00 11.81
C ASP A 6 -16.49 10.16 10.67
N VAL A 7 -17.32 10.77 9.81
CA VAL A 7 -17.93 10.07 8.67
C VAL A 7 -16.87 9.77 7.60
N GLN A 8 -16.03 10.76 7.27
CA GLN A 8 -14.93 10.56 6.32
C GLN A 8 -13.94 9.51 6.81
N LEU A 9 -13.62 9.52 8.11
CA LEU A 9 -12.76 8.48 8.70
C LEU A 9 -13.37 7.08 8.54
N LEU A 10 -14.67 6.92 8.77
CA LEU A 10 -15.36 5.64 8.60
C LEU A 10 -15.36 5.18 7.14
N GLU A 11 -15.52 6.11 6.19
CA GLU A 11 -15.42 5.81 4.76
C GLU A 11 -14.01 5.34 4.39
N GLU A 12 -12.96 6.01 4.87
CA GLU A 12 -11.58 5.61 4.61
C GLU A 12 -11.23 4.26 5.26
N LEU A 13 -11.71 4.00 6.48
CA LEU A 13 -11.56 2.68 7.10
C LEU A 13 -12.24 1.59 6.25
N SER A 14 -13.45 1.85 5.76
CA SER A 14 -14.17 0.91 4.88
C SER A 14 -13.41 0.67 3.57
N ASN A 15 -12.74 1.68 3.02
CA ASN A 15 -11.90 1.52 1.83
C ASN A 15 -10.69 0.62 2.13
N LEU A 16 -10.08 0.79 3.30
CA LEU A 16 -8.90 0.02 3.73
C LEU A 16 -9.22 -1.42 4.13
N GLU A 17 -10.46 -1.73 4.52
CA GLU A 17 -10.88 -3.09 4.88
C GLU A 17 -10.56 -4.13 3.81
N TYR A 18 -10.58 -3.74 2.53
CA TYR A 18 -10.21 -4.63 1.43
C TYR A 18 -8.80 -5.21 1.63
N PHE A 19 -7.84 -4.42 2.13
CA PHE A 19 -6.45 -4.83 2.29
C PHE A 19 -6.17 -5.65 3.57
N ILE A 20 -7.15 -5.77 4.49
CA ILE A 20 -7.00 -6.56 5.71
C ILE A 20 -7.04 -8.05 5.36
N VAL A 21 -5.90 -8.76 5.41
CA VAL A 21 -5.84 -10.22 5.23
C VAL A 21 -6.57 -10.92 6.37
N LYS A 22 -7.62 -11.69 6.06
CA LYS A 22 -8.45 -12.39 7.06
C LYS A 22 -8.05 -13.85 7.25
N ALA A 23 -7.39 -14.46 6.25
CA ALA A 23 -6.91 -15.82 6.33
C ALA A 23 -5.80 -15.96 7.39
N PRO A 24 -5.81 -17.06 8.19
CA PRO A 24 -4.76 -17.32 9.16
C PRO A 24 -3.37 -17.42 8.51
N LEU A 25 -2.34 -16.82 9.12
CA LEU A 25 -0.97 -16.73 8.57
C LEU A 25 -0.34 -18.08 8.20
N ASN A 26 -0.70 -19.15 8.92
CA ASN A 26 -0.19 -20.50 8.69
C ASN A 26 -0.95 -21.27 7.59
N SER A 27 -2.02 -20.71 7.04
CA SER A 27 -2.86 -21.38 6.04
C SER A 27 -2.29 -21.26 4.62
N ARG A 28 -2.83 -22.09 3.70
CA ARG A 28 -2.57 -21.93 2.25
C ARG A 28 -3.32 -20.73 1.69
N ASP A 29 -4.52 -20.46 2.19
CA ASP A 29 -5.38 -19.37 1.73
C ASP A 29 -4.76 -18.00 2.01
N PHE A 30 -3.94 -17.88 3.06
CA PHE A 30 -3.16 -16.67 3.35
C PHE A 30 -2.39 -16.19 2.13
N TRP A 31 -1.64 -17.07 1.46
CA TRP A 31 -0.79 -16.67 0.34
C TRP A 31 -1.60 -16.18 -0.85
N LYS A 32 -2.77 -16.79 -1.09
CA LYS A 32 -3.68 -16.40 -2.15
C LYS A 32 -4.30 -15.03 -1.86
N GLU A 33 -4.79 -14.83 -0.64
CA GLU A 33 -5.40 -13.55 -0.23
C GLU A 33 -4.36 -12.42 -0.17
N TRP A 34 -3.20 -12.69 0.43
CA TRP A 34 -2.07 -11.77 0.48
C TRP A 34 -1.64 -11.36 -0.93
N GLN A 35 -1.47 -12.32 -1.85
CA GLN A 35 -1.04 -12.03 -3.22
C GLN A 35 -2.04 -11.14 -3.96
N ASP A 36 -3.34 -11.41 -3.84
CA ASP A 36 -4.39 -10.60 -4.47
C ASP A 36 -4.30 -9.14 -4.01
N LYS A 37 -4.23 -8.94 -2.69
CA LYS A 37 -4.20 -7.61 -2.06
C LYS A 37 -2.90 -6.87 -2.34
N PHE A 38 -1.76 -7.55 -2.22
CA PHE A 38 -0.45 -6.98 -2.53
C PHE A 38 -0.36 -6.57 -3.99
N SER A 39 -0.79 -7.44 -4.91
CA SER A 39 -0.78 -7.13 -6.34
C SER A 39 -1.69 -5.94 -6.64
N ARG A 40 -2.87 -5.87 -6.02
CA ARG A 40 -3.79 -4.75 -6.21
C ARG A 40 -3.20 -3.44 -5.71
N ALA A 41 -2.61 -3.40 -4.52
CA ALA A 41 -1.95 -2.21 -3.99
C ALA A 41 -0.77 -1.78 -4.86
N TYR A 42 0.12 -2.73 -5.19
CA TYR A 42 1.33 -2.48 -5.97
C TYR A 42 1.02 -1.95 -7.37
N MET A 43 0.09 -2.58 -8.08
CA MET A 43 -0.30 -2.15 -9.42
C MET A 43 -1.02 -0.80 -9.40
N THR A 44 -1.80 -0.51 -8.35
CA THR A 44 -2.45 0.80 -8.20
C THR A 44 -1.41 1.90 -7.97
N ARG A 45 -0.40 1.67 -7.12
CA ARG A 45 0.73 2.58 -6.93
C ARG A 45 1.46 2.87 -8.25
N ILE A 46 1.75 1.84 -9.05
CA ILE A 46 2.37 2.00 -10.37
C ILE A 46 1.49 2.84 -11.29
N ALA A 47 0.18 2.57 -11.33
CA ALA A 47 -0.75 3.32 -12.16
C ALA A 47 -0.77 4.81 -11.78
N ILE A 48 -0.76 5.14 -10.48
CA ILE A 48 -0.73 6.52 -10.00
C ILE A 48 0.61 7.19 -10.34
N LYS A 49 1.76 6.53 -10.10
CA LYS A 49 3.09 7.05 -10.50
C LYS A 49 3.15 7.33 -12.00
N LYS A 50 2.52 6.47 -12.83
CA LYS A 50 2.41 6.70 -14.29
C LYS A 50 1.53 7.90 -14.63
N LEU A 51 0.39 8.08 -13.96
CA LEU A 51 -0.49 9.25 -14.17
C LEU A 51 0.25 10.55 -13.85
N LEU A 52 0.97 10.60 -12.74
CA LEU A 52 1.78 11.75 -12.32
C LEU A 52 2.86 12.14 -13.35
N ARG A 53 3.44 11.16 -14.06
CA ARG A 53 4.47 11.41 -15.09
C ARG A 53 3.89 11.84 -16.44
N THR A 54 2.68 11.44 -16.77
CA THR A 54 2.15 11.53 -18.15
C THR A 54 1.08 12.61 -18.34
N LYS A 55 0.35 13.00 -17.29
CA LYS A 55 -0.71 14.00 -17.39
C LYS A 55 -0.24 15.37 -16.91
N LYS A 56 -0.62 16.41 -17.65
CA LYS A 56 -0.70 17.77 -17.11
C LYS A 56 -1.90 17.83 -16.16
N ALA A 57 -1.67 17.45 -14.91
CA ALA A 57 -2.64 17.51 -13.84
C ALA A 57 -2.55 18.88 -13.13
N SER A 58 -3.65 19.34 -12.55
CA SER A 58 -3.63 20.53 -11.68
C SER A 58 -2.78 20.26 -10.43
N TYR A 59 -2.33 21.32 -9.74
CA TYR A 59 -1.60 21.16 -8.47
C TYR A 59 -2.40 20.33 -7.45
N GLU A 60 -3.72 20.55 -7.37
CA GLU A 60 -4.61 19.82 -6.48
C GLU A 60 -4.69 18.32 -6.83
N GLU A 61 -4.78 17.99 -8.13
CA GLU A 61 -4.75 16.61 -8.60
C GLU A 61 -3.39 15.94 -8.31
N VAL A 62 -2.29 16.65 -8.51
CA VAL A 62 -0.94 16.17 -8.19
C VAL A 62 -0.82 15.88 -6.69
N SER A 63 -1.24 16.81 -5.83
CA SER A 63 -1.22 16.64 -4.38
C SER A 63 -2.03 15.41 -3.97
N LYS A 64 -3.24 15.25 -4.51
CA LYS A 64 -4.10 14.09 -4.25
C LYS A 64 -3.41 12.78 -4.65
N TYR A 65 -2.84 12.72 -5.84
CA TYR A 65 -2.17 11.51 -6.32
C TYR A 65 -0.91 11.17 -5.51
N ARG A 66 -0.17 12.17 -5.02
CA ARG A 66 0.97 11.95 -4.11
C ARG A 66 0.51 11.33 -2.79
N SER A 67 -0.52 11.88 -2.16
CA SER A 67 -1.09 11.28 -0.94
C SER A 67 -1.62 9.86 -1.17
N MET A 68 -2.16 9.57 -2.36
CA MET A 68 -2.54 8.20 -2.70
C MET A 68 -1.33 7.27 -2.84
N VAL A 69 -0.19 7.75 -3.37
CA VAL A 69 1.04 6.94 -3.46
C VAL A 69 1.52 6.56 -2.07
N GLU A 70 1.62 7.52 -1.16
CA GLU A 70 2.02 7.32 0.24
C GLU A 70 1.11 6.29 0.93
N LEU A 71 -0.20 6.44 0.76
CA LEU A 71 -1.18 5.47 1.29
C LEU A 71 -0.92 4.04 0.79
N TYR A 72 -0.67 3.87 -0.52
CA TYR A 72 -0.39 2.53 -1.05
C TYR A 72 0.97 2.00 -0.62
N GLU A 73 1.94 2.86 -0.30
CA GLU A 73 3.24 2.46 0.26
C GLU A 73 3.07 1.94 1.69
N ASP A 74 2.26 2.61 2.52
CA ASP A 74 1.88 2.12 3.86
C ASP A 74 1.15 0.77 3.79
N VAL A 75 0.21 0.62 2.85
CA VAL A 75 -0.51 -0.64 2.63
C VAL A 75 0.46 -1.76 2.22
N LEU A 76 1.40 -1.47 1.32
CA LEU A 76 2.41 -2.45 0.88
C LEU A 76 3.32 -2.85 2.03
N TYR A 77 3.76 -1.89 2.84
CA TYR A 77 4.56 -2.15 4.04
C TYR A 77 3.82 -3.05 5.03
N TYR A 78 2.55 -2.75 5.33
CA TYR A 78 1.70 -3.62 6.14
C TYR A 78 1.63 -5.06 5.63
N LEU A 79 1.37 -5.24 4.33
CA LEU A 79 1.28 -6.57 3.72
C LEU A 79 2.63 -7.31 3.75
N GLU A 80 3.73 -6.58 3.61
CA GLU A 80 5.08 -7.13 3.67
C GLU A 80 5.44 -7.61 5.09
N LEU A 81 5.03 -6.86 6.13
CA LEU A 81 5.12 -7.32 7.52
C LEU A 81 4.39 -8.65 7.71
N LEU A 82 3.14 -8.77 7.23
CA LEU A 82 2.38 -10.02 7.33
C LEU A 82 3.07 -11.19 6.62
N LYS A 83 3.63 -10.94 5.42
CA LYS A 83 4.40 -11.94 4.68
C LYS A 83 5.58 -12.43 5.51
N ASN A 84 6.34 -11.52 6.10
CA ASN A 84 7.51 -11.84 6.90
C ASN A 84 7.14 -12.64 8.16
N LEU A 85 6.05 -12.29 8.85
CA LEU A 85 5.54 -13.10 9.96
C LEU A 85 5.15 -14.51 9.49
N ALA A 86 4.44 -14.64 8.36
CA ALA A 86 4.05 -15.94 7.84
C ALA A 86 5.25 -16.81 7.41
N LEU A 87 6.32 -16.20 6.90
CA LEU A 87 7.59 -16.88 6.60
C LEU A 87 8.32 -17.34 7.86
N GLN A 88 8.41 -16.46 8.88
CA GLN A 88 9.03 -16.79 10.16
C GLN A 88 8.33 -17.98 10.85
N MET A 89 6.99 -18.04 10.78
CA MET A 89 6.22 -19.19 11.28
C MET A 89 6.54 -20.51 10.56
N ARG A 90 7.12 -20.45 9.36
CA ARG A 90 7.58 -21.62 8.58
C ARG A 90 9.08 -21.89 8.73
N GLY A 91 9.75 -21.17 9.62
CA GLY A 91 11.20 -21.28 9.82
C GLY A 91 12.03 -20.60 8.73
N VAL A 92 11.42 -19.76 7.89
CA VAL A 92 12.13 -18.93 6.92
C VAL A 92 12.38 -17.57 7.55
N TYR A 93 13.63 -17.30 7.90
CA TYR A 93 14.06 -16.03 8.48
C TYR A 93 14.76 -15.21 7.41
N SER A 94 14.14 -14.10 7.01
CA SER A 94 14.79 -13.09 6.20
C SER A 94 15.83 -12.37 7.07
N SER A 95 17.06 -12.18 6.56
CA SER A 95 17.88 -11.03 6.99
C SER A 95 17.07 -9.76 6.70
N GLU A 96 17.10 -8.79 7.61
CA GLU A 96 16.22 -7.63 7.68
C GLU A 96 15.79 -7.06 6.32
N PRO A 97 14.51 -6.68 6.15
CA PRO A 97 14.11 -5.95 4.97
C PRO A 97 14.62 -4.52 5.09
N ASP A 98 15.76 -4.20 4.47
CA ASP A 98 16.03 -2.87 3.95
C ASP A 98 15.03 -2.63 2.80
N ILE A 99 13.79 -2.32 3.18
CA ILE A 99 12.85 -1.68 2.25
C ILE A 99 13.13 -0.19 2.37
N GLU A 100 14.27 0.23 1.84
CA GLU A 100 14.44 1.59 1.39
C GLU A 100 13.54 1.71 0.15
N PHE A 101 12.37 2.32 0.32
CA PHE A 101 11.70 2.93 -0.81
C PHE A 101 12.59 4.10 -1.23
N ASP A 102 13.58 3.78 -2.05
CA ASP A 102 14.58 4.72 -2.51
C ASP A 102 13.89 5.92 -3.18
N ASP A 103 13.85 7.02 -2.43
CA ASP A 103 13.35 8.32 -2.86
C ASP A 103 14.41 9.07 -3.70
N GLU A 104 15.61 8.49 -3.91
CA GLU A 104 16.75 9.16 -4.59
C GLU A 104 16.65 9.21 -6.13
N ASP A 105 15.60 8.65 -6.76
CA ASP A 105 15.39 8.74 -8.22
C ASP A 105 14.48 9.91 -8.66
N ILE A 106 14.20 10.87 -7.77
CA ILE A 106 13.47 12.11 -8.11
C ILE A 106 14.47 13.29 -8.19
N ASP A 107 15.48 13.14 -9.05
CA ASP A 107 16.17 14.29 -9.64
C ASP A 107 15.20 15.03 -10.57
N LEU A 108 14.42 15.95 -10.00
CA LEU A 108 13.63 16.93 -10.75
C LEU A 108 14.53 18.11 -11.14
N ASP A 109 15.35 17.89 -12.17
CA ASP A 109 15.91 18.99 -12.95
C ASP A 109 14.81 19.58 -13.85
N PHE A 110 14.32 20.75 -13.43
CA PHE A 110 13.56 21.81 -14.14
C PHE A 110 12.11 21.55 -14.60
#